data_AF-W6TYL3-F1
#
_entry.id   AF-W6TYL3-F1
#
_cell.length_a   1.000
_cell.length_b   1.000
_cell.length_c   1.000
_cell.angle_alpha   90.00
_cell.angle_beta   90.00
_cell.angle_gamma   90.00
#
_symmetry.space_group_name_H-M   'P 1'
#
loop_
_entity.id
_entity.type
_entity.pdbx_description
1 polymer ?
#
loop_
_entity_poly.entity_id
_entity_poly.type
_entity_poly.pdbx_seq_one_letter_code
_entity_poly.pdbx_strand_id
1 'polypeptide(L)'
;MFYKKPYSYYLIGVEYRFVGDQVKGGPGWAFRNNGIMIHGQEAATMGKNQDLPTSIEVQLLGGKGDGGRSTANICTPGHPIFKRR
;
A
#
# COMPACT_ATOMS: atom_id res chain seq x y z
N MET A 1 -1.91 9.22 -3.87
CA MET A 1 -1.60 10.51 -3.20
C MET A 1 -0.16 10.45 -2.74
N PHE A 2 0.62 11.52 -2.94
CA PHE A 2 2.01 11.59 -2.48
C PHE A 2 2.15 12.67 -1.41
N TYR A 3 2.99 12.41 -0.41
CA TYR A 3 3.38 13.44 0.55
C TYR A 3 4.50 14.29 -0.04
N LYS A 4 4.41 15.61 0.13
CA LYS A 4 5.25 16.59 -0.58
C LYS A 4 6.74 16.57 -0.22
N LYS A 5 7.07 16.14 0.99
CA LYS A 5 8.45 16.20 1.52
C LYS A 5 8.99 14.79 1.73
N PRO A 6 10.15 14.44 1.14
CA PRO A 6 10.79 13.16 1.42
C PRO A 6 11.37 13.15 2.84
N TYR A 7 11.33 11.97 3.47
CA TYR A 7 11.99 11.69 4.74
C TYR A 7 12.76 10.38 4.64
N SER A 8 13.90 10.31 5.30
CA SER A 8 14.70 9.08 5.40
C SER A 8 14.53 8.36 6.74
N TYR A 9 14.06 9.08 7.78
CA TYR A 9 13.80 8.56 9.13
C TYR A 9 12.48 9.14 9.63
N TYR A 10 11.55 8.27 10.00
CA TYR A 10 10.19 8.68 10.34
C TYR A 10 9.45 7.59 11.13
N LEU A 11 8.43 8.03 11.86
CA LEU A 11 7.37 7.18 12.39
C LEU A 11 6.07 7.54 11.65
N ILE A 12 5.35 6.54 11.17
CA ILE A 12 4.04 6.72 10.54
C ILE A 12 2.98 6.11 11.45
N GLY A 13 2.01 6.93 11.86
CA GLY A 13 0.79 6.50 12.54
C GLY A 13 -0.41 6.86 11.67
N VAL A 14 -1.31 5.90 11.45
CA VAL A 14 -2.51 6.11 10.64
C VAL A 14 -3.71 5.47 11.33
N GLU A 15 -4.78 6.24 11.45
CA GLU A 15 -6.12 5.73 11.70
C GLU A 15 -6.88 5.69 10.38
N TYR A 16 -7.50 4.55 10.06
CA TYR A 16 -8.17 4.35 8.78
C TYR A 16 -9.50 3.62 8.96
N ARG A 17 -10.44 3.87 8.02
CA ARG A 17 -11.74 3.20 7.96
C ARG A 17 -12.12 2.96 6.50
N PHE A 18 -12.63 1.78 6.22
CA PHE A 18 -13.30 1.48 4.94
C PHE A 18 -14.79 1.79 5.06
N VAL A 19 -15.32 2.58 4.14
CA VAL A 19 -16.72 2.99 4.10
C VAL A 19 -17.33 2.74 2.72
N GLY A 20 -18.65 2.62 2.66
CA GLY A 20 -19.37 2.33 1.41
C GLY A 20 -19.12 0.92 0.89
N ASP A 21 -19.47 0.72 -0.37
CA ASP A 21 -19.33 -0.56 -1.08
C ASP A 21 -17.98 -0.69 -1.77
N GLN A 22 -17.55 -1.94 -1.99
CA GLN A 22 -16.33 -2.24 -2.74
C GLN A 22 -16.45 -1.73 -4.19
N VAL A 23 -15.36 -1.14 -4.70
CA VAL A 23 -15.28 -0.68 -6.09
C VAL A 23 -15.49 -1.84 -7.06
N LYS A 24 -16.41 -1.66 -8.03
CA LYS A 24 -16.71 -2.64 -9.08
C LYS A 24 -15.50 -2.86 -10.00
N GLY A 25 -15.29 -4.09 -10.44
CA GLY A 25 -14.20 -4.46 -11.36
C GLY A 25 -12.83 -4.64 -10.69
N GLY A 26 -12.72 -4.39 -9.38
CA GLY A 26 -11.52 -4.73 -8.63
C GLY A 26 -11.35 -6.26 -8.46
N PRO A 27 -10.12 -6.75 -8.27
CA PRO A 27 -9.90 -8.16 -7.98
C PRO A 27 -10.64 -8.59 -6.71
N GLY A 28 -11.25 -9.78 -6.70
CA GLY A 28 -12.06 -10.26 -5.57
C GLY A 28 -11.29 -10.36 -4.23
N TRP A 29 -9.96 -10.51 -4.28
CA TRP A 29 -9.09 -10.51 -3.10
C TRP A 29 -8.80 -9.11 -2.55
N ALA A 30 -9.04 -8.04 -3.32
CA ALA A 30 -8.74 -6.65 -2.97
C ALA A 30 -9.85 -5.98 -2.15
N PHE A 31 -10.74 -6.76 -1.53
CA PHE A 31 -11.80 -6.21 -0.69
C PHE A 31 -11.20 -5.45 0.50
N ARG A 32 -11.70 -4.23 0.76
CA ARG A 32 -11.23 -3.36 1.85
C ARG A 32 -9.70 -3.33 1.94
N ASN A 33 -9.05 -3.08 0.80
CA ASN A 33 -7.60 -3.08 0.66
C ASN A 33 -7.10 -1.68 0.31
N ASN A 34 -6.07 -1.23 1.02
CA ASN A 34 -5.31 -0.03 0.73
C ASN A 34 -3.87 -0.25 1.23
N GLY A 35 -2.98 0.71 1.04
CA GLY A 35 -1.60 0.61 1.51
C GLY A 35 -0.94 1.97 1.67
N ILE A 36 0.08 2.00 2.52
CA ILE A 36 1.00 3.13 2.64
C ILE A 36 2.27 2.74 1.90
N MET A 37 2.56 3.45 0.81
CA MET A 37 3.80 3.27 0.06
C MET A 37 4.90 4.10 0.73
N ILE A 38 5.92 3.42 1.22
CA ILE A 38 7.10 3.99 1.88
C ILE A 38 8.35 3.75 1.03
N HIS A 39 9.35 4.63 1.17
CA HIS A 39 10.54 4.65 0.30
C HIS A 39 10.17 4.52 -1.19
N GLY A 40 9.14 5.26 -1.59
CA GLY A 40 8.57 5.19 -2.92
C GLY A 40 9.26 6.10 -3.93
N GLN A 41 9.17 5.71 -5.18
CA GLN A 41 9.53 6.51 -6.35
C GLN A 41 8.85 7.88 -6.34
N GLU A 42 9.55 8.90 -6.81
CA GLU A 42 8.97 10.24 -6.98
C GLU A 42 7.88 10.25 -8.05
N ALA A 43 6.73 10.85 -7.73
CA ALA A 43 5.56 10.89 -8.62
C ALA A 43 5.88 11.42 -10.03
N ALA A 44 6.73 12.44 -10.13
CA ALA A 44 7.11 13.06 -11.40
C ALA A 44 7.92 12.12 -12.32
N THR A 45 8.47 11.04 -11.77
CA THR A 45 9.27 10.05 -12.51
C THR A 45 8.48 8.79 -12.87
N MET A 46 7.24 8.67 -12.41
CA MET A 46 6.39 7.52 -12.73
C MET A 46 6.06 7.49 -14.22
N GLY A 47 6.05 6.30 -14.80
CA GLY A 47 5.60 6.09 -16.17
C GLY A 47 4.11 6.46 -16.32
N LYS A 48 3.73 6.97 -17.50
CA LYS A 48 2.34 7.37 -17.80
C LYS A 48 1.31 6.27 -17.51
N ASN A 49 1.69 5.02 -17.76
CA ASN A 49 0.85 3.83 -17.58
C ASN A 49 1.34 2.94 -16.42
N GLN A 50 2.06 3.53 -15.46
CA GLN A 50 2.53 2.83 -14.28
C GLN A 50 1.49 2.91 -13.18
N ASP A 51 0.93 1.76 -12.78
CA ASP A 51 -0.19 1.72 -11.82
C ASP A 51 0.24 2.10 -10.39
N LEU A 52 1.43 1.67 -9.97
CA LEU A 52 1.96 1.87 -8.62
C LEU A 52 3.41 2.36 -8.67
N PRO A 53 3.83 3.27 -7.77
CA PRO A 53 5.23 3.66 -7.67
C PRO A 53 6.10 2.48 -7.25
N THR A 54 7.33 2.41 -7.75
CA THR A 54 8.33 1.49 -7.19
C THR A 54 8.50 1.82 -5.71
N SER A 55 8.13 0.91 -4.81
CA SER A 55 8.02 1.21 -3.38
C SER A 55 7.96 -0.05 -2.51
N ILE A 56 8.04 0.16 -1.20
CA ILE A 56 7.58 -0.82 -0.21
C ILE A 56 6.18 -0.41 0.22
N GLU A 57 5.22 -1.30 0.10
CA GLU A 57 3.85 -1.09 0.54
C GLU A 57 3.61 -1.78 1.89
N VAL A 58 3.12 -1.01 2.85
CA VAL A 58 2.58 -1.50 4.11
C VAL A 58 1.05 -1.58 3.98
N GLN A 59 0.52 -2.80 3.91
CA GLN A 59 -0.90 -3.01 3.64
C GLN A 59 -1.81 -2.54 4.79
N LEU A 60 -2.89 -1.85 4.45
CA LEU A 60 -4.00 -1.49 5.33
C LEU A 60 -5.22 -2.30 4.92
N LEU A 61 -5.61 -3.28 5.73
CA LEU A 61 -6.63 -4.25 5.37
C LEU A 61 -7.81 -4.23 6.34
N GLY A 62 -9.02 -4.13 5.80
CA GLY A 62 -10.26 -4.34 6.54
C GLY A 62 -10.63 -5.82 6.63
N GLY A 63 -11.19 -6.23 7.77
CA GLY A 63 -11.77 -7.56 7.96
C GLY A 63 -13.09 -7.75 7.19
N LYS A 64 -13.52 -9.01 7.03
CA LYS A 64 -14.82 -9.36 6.44
C LYS A 64 -15.99 -9.25 7.43
N GLY A 65 -15.69 -9.15 8.72
CA GLY A 65 -16.69 -9.19 9.80
C GLY A 65 -16.64 -10.52 10.56
N ASP A 66 -16.04 -11.56 9.97
CA ASP A 66 -15.77 -12.86 10.55
C ASP A 66 -14.27 -13.20 10.44
N GLY A 67 -13.71 -13.76 11.52
CA GLY A 67 -12.30 -14.14 11.58
C GLY A 67 -11.29 -12.98 11.64
N GLY A 68 -10.03 -13.34 11.88
CA GLY A 68 -8.91 -12.39 11.91
C GLY A 68 -8.28 -12.22 10.52
N ARG A 69 -7.98 -10.98 10.13
CA ARG A 69 -7.16 -10.67 8.95
C ARG A 69 -5.96 -9.84 9.41
N SER A 70 -4.74 -10.30 9.13
CA SER A 70 -3.54 -9.52 9.42
C SER A 70 -3.50 -8.26 8.54
N THR A 71 -3.02 -7.17 9.11
CA THR A 71 -2.71 -5.93 8.40
C THR A 71 -1.23 -5.61 8.62
N ALA A 72 -0.71 -4.58 7.94
CA ALA A 72 0.70 -4.24 7.92
C ALA A 72 1.60 -5.34 7.32
N ASN A 73 1.05 -6.17 6.44
CA ASN A 73 1.87 -7.06 5.63
C ASN A 73 2.65 -6.24 4.59
N ILE A 74 3.75 -6.83 4.11
CA ILE A 74 4.62 -6.22 3.10
C ILE A 74 4.22 -6.63 1.69
N CYS A 75 4.17 -5.67 0.78
CA CYS A 75 4.10 -5.84 -0.66
C CYS A 75 5.19 -4.94 -1.29
N THR A 76 5.79 -5.34 -2.41
CA THR A 76 6.92 -4.59 -2.99
C THR A 76 6.76 -4.33 -4.49
N PRO A 77 5.86 -3.40 -4.87
CA PRO A 77 5.70 -3.00 -6.26
C PRO A 77 7.03 -2.53 -6.85
N GLY A 78 7.49 -3.18 -7.93
CA GLY A 78 8.72 -2.81 -8.62
C GLY A 78 10.02 -2.92 -7.80
N HIS A 79 9.98 -3.49 -6.59
CA HIS A 79 11.15 -3.59 -5.70
C HIS A 79 11.39 -5.05 -5.28
N PRO A 80 12.56 -5.65 -5.61
CA PRO A 80 12.87 -7.00 -5.17
C PRO A 80 13.31 -7.04 -3.70
N ILE A 81 12.79 -8.00 -2.93
CA ILE A 81 13.32 -8.32 -1.60
C ILE A 81 14.35 -9.43 -1.73
N PHE A 82 15.55 -9.19 -1.22
CA PHE A 82 16.58 -10.22 -1.10
C PHE A 82 16.79 -10.58 0.37
N LYS A 83 16.69 -11.87 0.70
CA LYS A 83 17.10 -12.38 2.00
C LYS A 83 18.57 -12.76 1.91
N ARG A 84 19.42 -12.06 2.66
CA ARG A 84 20.83 -12.45 2.82
C ARG A 84 20.91 -13.67 3.74
N ARG A 85 21.66 -14.70 3.33
CA ARG A 85 21.95 -15.88 4.17
C ARG A 85 22.94 -15.52 5.25
#